data_AF-A0A2E0M314-F1
#
_entry.id   AF-A0A2E0M314-F1
#
_cell.length_a   1.000
_cell.length_b   1.000
_cell.length_c   1.000
_cell.angle_alpha   90.00
_cell.angle_beta   90.00
_cell.angle_gamma   90.00
#
_symmetry.space_group_name_H-M   'P 1'
#
loop_
_entity.id
_entity.type
_entity.pdbx_description
1 polymer ?
#
loop_
_entity_poly.entity_id
_entity_poly.type
_entity_poly.pdbx_seq_one_letter_code
_entity_poly.pdbx_strand_id
1 'polypeptide(L)' 'MPPEFFQTHQDTRTWCLEKLIIKEGHLETRMYACADYAIEHGITEDLNELYTLWEDWKTKHPLTDTQINRL' A
#
# COMPACT_ATOMS: atom_id res chain seq x y z
N MET A 1 -6.37 -28.89 7.89
CA MET A 1 -5.71 -27.68 8.41
C MET A 1 -6.04 -26.59 7.40
N PRO A 2 -6.79 -25.53 7.75
CA PRO A 2 -6.93 -24.41 6.85
C PRO A 2 -5.53 -23.81 6.65
N PRO A 3 -5.18 -23.38 5.44
CA PRO A 3 -3.82 -22.97 5.14
C PRO A 3 -3.51 -21.65 5.87
N GLU A 4 -2.79 -21.75 6.99
CA GLU A 4 -2.33 -20.62 7.82
C GLU A 4 -1.63 -19.54 6.99
N PHE A 5 -1.00 -19.93 5.88
CA PHE A 5 -0.36 -19.04 4.91
C PHE A 5 -1.27 -17.94 4.31
N PHE A 6 -2.54 -18.24 4.03
CA PHE A 6 -3.46 -17.21 3.48
C PHE A 6 -3.87 -16.20 4.54
N GLN A 7 -3.96 -16.64 5.80
CA GLN A 7 -4.28 -15.78 6.92
C GLN A 7 -3.15 -14.77 7.15
N THR A 8 -1.88 -15.22 7.17
CA THR A 8 -0.72 -14.33 7.37
C THR A 8 -0.56 -13.32 6.24
N HIS A 9 -0.81 -13.72 4.99
CA HIS A 9 -0.73 -12.80 3.85
C HIS A 9 -1.81 -11.71 3.90
N GLN A 10 -3.05 -12.06 4.26
CA GLN A 10 -4.11 -11.07 4.43
C GLN A 10 -3.89 -10.15 5.64
N ASP A 11 -3.36 -10.70 6.74
CA ASP A 11 -3.04 -9.94 7.94
C ASP A 11 -1.95 -8.89 7.67
N THR A 12 -0.88 -9.31 6.96
CA THR A 12 0.21 -8.43 6.55
C THR A 12 -0.25 -7.33 5.62
N ARG A 13 -1.12 -7.65 4.64
CA ARG A 13 -1.70 -6.64 3.74
C ARG A 13 -2.53 -5.61 4.50
N THR A 14 -3.30 -6.08 5.48
CA THR A 14 -4.12 -5.22 6.33
C THR A 14 -3.24 -4.30 7.16
N TRP A 15 -2.18 -4.85 7.76
CA TRP A 15 -1.19 -4.06 8.50
C TRP A 15 -0.55 -2.97 7.62
N CYS A 16 -0.07 -3.30 6.42
CA CYS A 16 0.50 -2.32 5.50
C CYS A 16 -0.50 -1.21 5.17
N LEU A 17 -1.74 -1.57 4.86
CA LEU A 17 -2.80 -0.59 4.56
C LEU A 17 -3.10 0.32 5.74
N GLU A 18 -3.27 -0.22 6.95
CA GLU A 18 -3.53 0.58 8.14
C GLU A 18 -2.42 1.61 8.39
N LYS A 19 -1.15 1.20 8.25
CA LYS A 19 0.00 2.10 8.44
C LYS A 19 0.08 3.19 7.39
N LEU A 20 -0.25 2.89 6.14
CA LEU A 20 -0.30 3.88 5.05
C LEU A 20 -1.46 4.86 5.23
N ILE A 21 -2.64 4.37 5.60
CA ILE A 21 -3.83 5.21 5.87
C ILE A 21 -3.56 6.16 7.04
N ILE A 22 -2.93 5.69 8.11
CA ILE A 22 -2.57 6.52 9.27
C ILE A 22 -1.58 7.62 8.85
N LYS A 23 -0.62 7.32 7.96
CA LYS A 23 0.39 8.27 7.48
C LYS A 23 -0.23 9.37 6.61
N GLU A 24 -1.07 9.02 5.63
CA GLU A 24 -1.66 9.98 4.68
C GLU A 24 -2.97 10.60 5.19
N GLY A 25 -3.58 10.03 6.23
CA GLY A 25 -4.85 10.47 6.80
C GLY A 25 -6.08 10.15 5.95
N HIS A 26 -5.91 9.42 4.85
CA HIS A 26 -6.99 8.99 3.96
C HIS A 26 -6.62 7.69 3.25
N LEU A 27 -7.62 6.97 2.74
CA LEU A 27 -7.41 5.76 1.96
C LEU A 27 -7.27 6.13 0.48
N GLU A 28 -6.16 5.72 -0.13
CA GLU A 28 -5.95 5.84 -1.58
C GLU A 28 -5.98 4.48 -2.28
N THR A 29 -6.55 4.43 -3.49
CA THR A 29 -6.57 3.22 -4.32
C THR A 29 -5.18 2.64 -4.57
N ARG A 30 -4.15 3.49 -4.68
CA ARG A 30 -2.76 3.08 -4.91
C ARG A 30 -2.15 2.36 -3.71
N MET A 31 -2.67 2.57 -2.50
CA MET A 31 -2.16 1.90 -1.29
C MET A 31 -2.37 0.39 -1.35
N TYR A 32 -3.44 -0.08 -2.01
CA TYR A 32 -3.68 -1.51 -2.20
C TYR A 32 -2.59 -2.19 -3.03
N ALA A 33 -2.13 -1.53 -4.10
CA ALA A 33 -1.07 -2.04 -4.95
C ALA A 33 0.29 -1.93 -4.26
N CYS A 34 0.54 -0.83 -3.54
CA CYS A 34 1.75 -0.65 -2.74
C CYS A 34 1.86 -1.69 -1.62
N ALA A 35 0.76 -2.01 -0.94
CA ALA A 35 0.72 -3.03 0.12
C ALA A 35 0.99 -4.44 -0.44
N ASP A 36 0.44 -4.76 -1.61
CA ASP A 36 0.71 -6.04 -2.29
C ASP A 36 2.21 -6.15 -2.65
N TYR A 37 2.75 -5.10 -3.27
CA TYR A 37 4.17 -5.03 -3.63
C TYR A 37 5.09 -5.13 -2.40
N ALA A 38 4.72 -4.50 -1.28
CA ALA A 38 5.46 -4.60 -0.03
C ALA A 38 5.53 -6.06 0.47
N ILE A 39 4.44 -6.81 0.40
CA ILE A 39 4.40 -8.23 0.80
C ILE A 39 5.26 -9.09 -0.13
N GLU A 40 5.16 -8.88 -1.45
CA GLU A 40 5.96 -9.60 -2.43
C GLU A 40 7.47 -9.37 -2.24
N HIS A 41 7.86 -8.19 -1.74
CA HIS A 41 9.25 -7.81 -1.47
C HIS A 41 9.69 -8.09 -0.02
N GLY A 42 8.83 -8.67 0.81
CA GLY A 42 9.14 -8.99 2.21
C GLY A 42 9.22 -7.78 3.14
N ILE A 43 8.67 -6.63 2.74
CA ILE A 43 8.58 -5.40 3.53
C ILE A 43 7.30 -5.46 4.38
N THR A 44 7.33 -6.31 5.40
CA THR A 44 6.12 -6.69 6.16
C THR A 44 6.14 -6.24 7.62
N GLU A 45 7.28 -5.74 8.11
CA GLU A 45 7.49 -5.40 9.52
C GLU A 45 8.31 -4.11 9.74
N ASP A 46 8.89 -3.54 8.69
CA ASP A 46 9.63 -2.27 8.77
C ASP A 46 8.79 -1.09 8.25
N LEU A 47 8.40 -0.21 9.17
CA LEU A 47 7.58 0.97 8.86
C LEU A 47 8.34 1.99 8.00
N ASN A 48 9.66 2.14 8.19
CA ASN A 48 10.43 3.13 7.44
C ASN A 48 10.58 2.68 5.98
N GLU A 49 10.82 1.40 5.74
CA GLU A 49 10.84 0.82 4.41
C GLU A 49 9.48 0.92 3.73
N LEU A 50 8.39 0.58 4.44
CA LEU A 50 7.03 0.72 3.91
C LEU A 50 6.72 2.17 3.50
N TYR A 51 7.12 3.15 4.32
CA TYR A 51 6.91 4.56 4.01
C TYR A 51 7.79 5.06 2.88
N THR A 52 9.05 4.61 2.82
CA THR A 52 9.97 4.93 1.72
C THR A 52 9.45 4.37 0.39
N LEU A 53 9.00 3.12 0.42
CA LEU A 53 8.36 2.47 -0.71
C LEU A 53 7.12 3.24 -1.17
N TRP A 54 6.28 3.69 -0.24
CA TRP A 54 5.09 4.46 -0.56
C TRP A 54 5.40 5.81 -1.22
N GLU A 55 6.39 6.56 -0.73
CA GLU A 55 6.83 7.80 -1.37
C GLU A 55 7.38 7.57 -2.79
N ASP A 56 8.17 6.51 -2.98
CA ASP A 56 8.66 6.10 -4.30
C ASP A 56 7.51 5.67 -5.22
N TRP A 57 6.55 4.91 -4.69
CA TRP A 57 5.35 4.46 -5.40
C TRP A 57 4.51 5.64 -5.89
N LYS A 58 4.30 6.66 -5.04
CA LYS A 58 3.60 7.90 -5.43
C LYS A 58 4.30 8.62 -6.58
N THR A 59 5.63 8.59 -6.62
CA THR A 59 6.45 9.21 -7.67
C THR A 59 6.36 8.44 -8.99
N LYS A 60 6.36 7.10 -8.93
CA LYS A 60 6.26 6.22 -10.11
C LYS A 60 4.84 6.13 -10.67
N HIS A 61 3.83 6.23 -9.81
CA HIS A 61 2.42 6.14 -10.14
C HIS A 61 1.70 7.42 -9.74
N PRO A 62 1.97 8.57 -10.37
CA PRO A 62 1.29 9.80 -10.02
C PRO A 62 -0.23 9.62 -10.12
N LEU A 63 -0.99 10.21 -9.20
CA LEU A 63 -2.42 10.34 -9.36
C LEU A 63 -2.64 11.23 -10.58
N THR A 64 -2.93 10.62 -11.72
CA THR A 64 -3.43 11.32 -12.87
C THR A 64 -4.87 11.72 -12.55
N ASP A 65 -5.03 12.78 -11.74
CA ASP A 65 -6.30 13.49 -11.63
C ASP A 65 -6.51 14.26 -12.94
N THR A 66 -6.70 13.52 -14.03
CA THR A 66 -7.17 14.05 -15.30
C THR A 66 -8.68 14.19 -15.20
N GLN A 67 -9.17 14.87 -14.18
CA GLN A 67 -10.42 15.61 -14.33
C GLN A 67 -10.07 16.87 -15.14
N ILE A 68 -9.73 16.67 -16.42
CA ILE A 68 -9.94 17.73 -17.40
C ILE A 68 -11.45 17.90 -17.43
N ASN A 69 -11.96 18.78 -16.56
CA ASN A 69 -13.21 19.47 -16.76
C ASN A 69 -13.10 20.15 -18.12
N ARG A 70 -13.48 19.43 -19.18
CA ARG A 70 -13.84 20.02 -20.46
C ARG A 70 -15.17 20.71 -20.22
N LEU A 71 -15.10 21.92 -19.65
CA LEU A 71 -16.16 22.92 -19.74
C LEU A 71 -16.27 23.40 -21.18
#